data_AF-A0A225V6Q2-F1
#
_entry.id   AF-A0A225V6Q2-F1
#
_cell.length_a   1.000
_cell.length_b   1.000
_cell.length_c   1.000
_cell.angle_alpha   90.00
_cell.angle_beta   90.00
_cell.angle_gamma   90.00
#
_symmetry.space_group_name_H-M   'P 1'
#
loop_
_entity.id
_entity.type
_entity.pdbx_description
1 polymer ?
#
loop_
_entity_poly.entity_id
_entity_poly.type
_entity_poly.pdbx_seq_one_letter_code
_entity_poly.pdbx_strand_id
1 'polypeptide(L)'
;MLPEIEERTPECNIDEANVGVPGVTTPEMEAKMRGILKRHRSIFLGDGNAAPDPARGVVCYIDVGEAKTVALRASARQIAAPFLVKVFELLKKLLEAELIEHSESEWSSPIVIMLKKTA
;
A
#
# COMPACT_ATOMS: atom_id res chain seq x y z
N MET A 1 0.42 5.86 -15.26
CA MET A 1 1.37 6.76 -14.57
C MET A 1 1.92 6.06 -13.33
N LEU A 2 3.03 6.53 -12.75
CA LEU A 2 3.47 6.00 -11.45
C LEU A 2 2.51 6.47 -10.36
N PRO A 3 2.16 5.61 -9.39
CA PRO A 3 1.24 5.99 -8.33
C PRO A 3 1.91 7.06 -7.46
N GLU A 4 1.18 8.15 -7.22
CA GLU A 4 1.53 9.11 -6.19
C GLU A 4 0.98 8.58 -4.86
N ILE A 5 1.85 8.50 -3.84
CA ILE A 5 1.40 8.24 -2.47
C ILE A 5 0.85 9.56 -1.93
N GLU A 6 -0.40 9.57 -1.49
CA GLU A 6 -0.99 10.71 -0.78
C GLU A 6 -0.63 10.63 0.71
N GLU A 7 -0.35 11.78 1.35
CA GLU A 7 0.09 11.85 2.77
C GLU A 7 -0.96 11.33 3.76
N ARG A 8 -2.24 11.36 3.37
CA ARG A 8 -3.35 10.79 4.14
C ARG A 8 -4.37 10.22 3.17
N THR A 9 -4.81 8.99 3.41
CA THR A 9 -6.06 8.53 2.79
C THR A 9 -7.18 9.47 3.23
N PRO A 10 -8.05 9.93 2.31
CA PRO A 10 -9.30 10.53 2.74
C PRO A 10 -10.04 9.52 3.62
N GLU A 11 -10.77 9.99 4.63
CA GLU A 11 -11.59 9.08 5.43
C GLU A 11 -12.54 8.31 4.53
N CYS A 12 -12.64 7.00 4.74
CA CYS A 12 -13.52 6.15 3.94
C CYS A 12 -14.95 6.71 3.94
N ASN A 13 -15.51 6.91 2.74
CA ASN A 13 -16.90 7.33 2.57
C ASN A 13 -17.83 6.12 2.66
N ILE A 14 -18.28 5.84 3.88
CA ILE A 14 -19.18 4.72 4.16
C ILE A 14 -20.57 4.92 3.53
N ASP A 15 -20.96 6.16 3.21
CA ASP A 15 -22.28 6.42 2.62
C ASP A 15 -22.33 5.95 1.15
N GLU A 16 -21.21 6.03 0.43
CA GLU A 16 -21.06 5.50 -0.94
C GLU A 16 -20.80 3.99 -1.00
N ALA A 17 -20.61 3.33 0.16
CA ALA A 17 -20.39 1.90 0.19
C ALA A 17 -21.58 1.14 -0.41
N ASN A 18 -21.27 0.18 -1.30
CA ASN A 18 -22.27 -0.74 -1.83
C ASN A 18 -22.63 -1.77 -0.74
N VAL A 19 -23.81 -1.59 -0.13
CA VAL A 19 -24.29 -2.44 0.97
C VAL A 19 -25.51 -3.22 0.52
N GLY A 20 -25.32 -4.51 0.27
CA GLY A 20 -26.39 -5.43 -0.10
C GLY A 20 -26.56 -5.65 -1.60
N VAL A 21 -27.67 -6.30 -1.96
CA VAL A 21 -28.03 -6.64 -3.34
C VAL A 21 -29.46 -6.14 -3.61
N PRO A 22 -29.69 -5.38 -4.71
CA PRO A 22 -31.02 -4.89 -5.08
C PRO A 22 -32.04 -6.03 -5.16
N GLY A 23 -33.21 -5.84 -4.53
CA GLY A 23 -34.30 -6.83 -4.54
C GLY A 23 -34.13 -8.00 -3.57
N VAL A 24 -32.97 -8.15 -2.92
CA VAL A 24 -32.70 -9.20 -1.91
C VAL A 24 -32.57 -8.58 -0.52
N THR A 25 -31.89 -7.45 -0.40
CA THR A 25 -31.61 -6.81 0.88
C THR A 25 -32.79 -5.93 1.30
N THR A 26 -33.33 -6.17 2.50
CA THR A 26 -34.37 -5.32 3.08
C THR A 26 -33.77 -4.00 3.61
N PRO A 27 -34.56 -2.92 3.69
CA PRO A 27 -34.09 -1.65 4.24
C PRO A 27 -33.52 -1.77 5.67
N GLU A 28 -34.09 -2.66 6.50
CA GLU A 28 -33.62 -2.92 7.86
C GLU A 28 -32.24 -3.59 7.88
N MET A 29 -32.00 -4.55 6.99
CA MET A 29 -30.70 -5.21 6.87
C MET A 29 -29.63 -4.24 6.39
N GLU A 30 -29.96 -3.40 5.40
CA GLU A 30 -29.05 -2.36 4.91
C GLU A 30 -28.72 -1.36 6.01
N ALA A 31 -29.73 -0.86 6.74
CA ALA A 31 -29.54 0.07 7.86
C ALA A 31 -28.65 -0.52 8.95
N LYS A 32 -28.84 -1.81 9.29
CA LYS A 32 -28.00 -2.53 10.24
C LYS A 32 -26.55 -2.61 9.77
N MET A 33 -26.31 -2.99 8.52
CA MET A 33 -24.96 -3.08 7.94
C MET A 33 -24.27 -1.71 7.89
N ARG A 34 -24.98 -0.66 7.44
CA ARG A 34 -24.45 0.71 7.44
C ARG A 34 -24.11 1.18 8.87
N GLY A 35 -24.92 0.83 9.86
CA GLY A 35 -24.62 1.11 11.27
C GLY A 35 -23.30 0.50 11.74
N ILE A 36 -23.02 -0.76 11.35
CA ILE A 36 -21.77 -1.44 11.66
C ILE A 36 -20.58 -0.75 10.96
N LEU A 37 -20.70 -0.47 9.67
CA LEU A 37 -19.64 0.18 8.91
C LEU A 37 -19.31 1.57 9.47
N LYS A 38 -20.33 2.37 9.82
CA LYS A 38 -20.13 3.69 10.46
C LYS A 38 -19.44 3.58 11.81
N ARG A 39 -19.82 2.57 12.62
CA ARG A 39 -19.17 2.32 13.92
C ARG A 39 -17.68 2.00 13.80
N HIS A 40 -17.30 1.29 12.74
CA HIS A 40 -15.93 0.82 12.51
C HIS A 40 -15.16 1.64 11.45
N ARG A 41 -15.63 2.86 11.16
CA ARG A 41 -15.09 3.72 10.08
C ARG A 41 -13.57 3.92 10.16
N SER A 42 -13.00 4.01 11.35
CA SER A 42 -11.56 4.26 11.56
C SER A 42 -10.65 3.11 11.11
N ILE A 43 -11.21 1.93 10.82
CA ILE A 43 -10.46 0.77 10.34
C ILE A 43 -10.34 0.78 8.80
N PHE A 44 -11.27 1.43 8.12
CA PHE A 44 -11.33 1.42 6.66
C PHE A 44 -10.47 2.55 6.07
N LEU A 45 -9.67 2.19 5.08
CA LEU A 45 -8.95 3.16 4.25
C LEU A 45 -9.92 3.70 3.18
N GLY A 46 -9.80 4.99 2.88
CA GLY A 46 -10.49 5.59 1.74
C GLY A 46 -9.93 5.12 0.40
N ASP A 47 -10.54 5.60 -0.67
CA ASP A 47 -9.99 5.39 -2.00
C ASP A 47 -8.65 6.15 -2.17
N GLY A 48 -7.78 5.64 -3.03
CA GLY A 48 -6.43 6.18 -3.26
C GLY A 48 -5.30 5.24 -2.85
N ASN A 49 -4.05 5.68 -3.10
CA ASN A 49 -2.83 4.90 -2.83
C ASN A 49 -2.11 5.37 -1.56
N ALA A 50 -2.83 5.76 -0.50
CA ALA A 50 -2.12 6.17 0.71
C ALA A 50 -1.38 5.00 1.34
N ALA A 51 -0.22 5.30 1.91
CA ALA A 51 0.53 4.34 2.69
C ALA A 51 -0.33 3.90 3.90
N PRO A 52 -0.48 2.58 4.16
CA PRO A 52 -1.08 2.15 5.41
C PRO A 52 -0.19 2.60 6.58
N ASP A 53 -0.80 2.81 7.74
CA ASP A 53 -0.02 3.02 8.96
C ASP A 53 0.96 1.85 9.20
N PRO A 54 2.13 2.10 9.80
CA PRO A 54 3.05 1.04 10.19
C PRO A 54 2.34 -0.07 10.96
N ALA A 55 2.59 -1.32 10.57
CA ALA A 55 1.99 -2.47 11.22
C ALA A 55 2.38 -2.51 12.71
N ARG A 56 1.39 -2.48 13.60
CA ARG A 56 1.59 -2.62 15.04
C ARG A 56 1.29 -4.06 15.45
N GLY A 57 2.29 -4.82 15.90
CA GLY A 57 2.08 -6.20 16.32
C GLY A 57 3.30 -7.11 16.15
N VAL A 58 3.07 -8.32 15.64
CA VAL A 58 4.07 -9.40 15.54
C VAL A 58 4.98 -9.18 14.34
N VAL A 59 6.29 -9.32 14.55
CA VAL A 59 7.31 -9.22 13.51
C VAL A 59 7.29 -10.48 12.63
N CYS A 60 7.21 -10.31 11.32
CA CYS A 60 7.35 -11.41 10.36
C CYS A 60 8.82 -11.80 10.20
N TYR A 61 9.22 -13.00 10.66
CA TYR A 61 10.54 -13.55 10.37
C TYR A 61 10.54 -14.26 9.01
N ILE A 62 11.58 -14.00 8.20
CA ILE A 62 11.83 -14.71 6.95
C ILE A 62 13.00 -15.65 7.19
N ASP A 63 12.74 -16.95 7.24
CA ASP A 63 13.79 -17.96 7.33
C ASP A 63 14.48 -18.12 5.97
N VAL A 64 15.78 -17.86 5.94
CA VAL A 64 16.62 -17.97 4.75
C VAL A 64 17.43 -19.28 4.72
N GLY A 65 17.41 -20.07 5.80
CA GLY A 65 18.22 -21.28 5.94
C GLY A 65 19.69 -21.05 5.58
N GLU A 66 20.24 -21.94 4.76
CA GLU A 66 21.63 -21.89 4.28
C GLU A 66 21.81 -21.10 2.97
N ALA A 67 20.83 -20.27 2.59
CA ALA A 67 20.90 -19.51 1.35
C ALA A 67 22.02 -18.46 1.41
N LYS A 68 22.82 -18.38 0.35
CA LYS A 68 23.85 -17.35 0.21
C LYS A 68 23.21 -16.00 -0.14
N THR A 69 23.84 -14.94 0.34
CA THR A 69 23.43 -13.56 0.04
C THR A 69 23.33 -13.31 -1.46
N VAL A 70 22.22 -12.71 -1.87
CA VAL A 70 22.04 -12.24 -3.24
C VAL A 70 22.39 -10.76 -3.28
N ALA A 71 23.55 -10.44 -3.84
CA ALA A 71 24.01 -9.07 -4.05
C ALA A 71 23.90 -8.68 -5.54
N LEU A 72 22.68 -8.45 -6.03
CA LEU A 72 22.40 -8.06 -7.43
C LEU A 72 22.72 -6.59 -7.76
N ARG A 73 23.77 -6.00 -7.14
CA ARG A 73 24.15 -4.59 -7.34
C ARG A 73 24.67 -4.29 -8.76
N ALA A 74 25.40 -5.23 -9.38
CA ALA A 74 26.01 -5.02 -10.71
C ALA A 74 25.05 -5.27 -11.90
N SER A 75 23.90 -5.90 -11.65
CA SER A 75 22.94 -6.32 -12.70
C SER A 75 21.60 -5.58 -12.64
N ALA A 76 21.46 -4.60 -11.75
CA ALA A 76 20.27 -3.76 -11.69
C ALA A 76 20.19 -2.93 -12.99
N ARG A 77 19.08 -3.08 -13.73
CA ARG A 77 18.85 -2.27 -14.92
C ARG A 77 18.68 -0.81 -14.51
N GLN A 78 19.34 0.09 -15.23
CA GLN A 78 19.18 1.52 -14.97
C GLN A 78 17.73 1.94 -15.23
N ILE A 79 17.16 2.67 -14.28
CA ILE A 79 15.86 3.32 -14.44
C ILE A 79 16.04 4.49 -15.40
N ALA A 80 15.20 4.57 -16.43
CA ALA A 80 15.25 5.70 -17.36
C ALA A 80 14.98 7.02 -16.63
N ALA A 81 15.73 8.07 -16.97
CA ALA A 81 15.69 9.37 -16.32
C ALA A 81 14.29 9.95 -16.05
N PRO A 82 13.29 9.83 -16.97
CA PRO A 82 11.94 10.34 -16.71
C PRO A 82 11.23 9.71 -15.51
N PHE A 83 11.61 8.50 -15.10
CA PHE A 83 11.00 7.79 -13.98
C PHE A 83 11.80 7.90 -12.68
N LEU A 84 13.07 8.29 -12.74
CA LEU A 84 13.95 8.39 -11.57
C LEU A 84 13.38 9.33 -10.51
N VAL A 85 12.92 10.52 -10.91
CA VAL A 85 12.33 11.50 -9.99
C VAL A 85 11.12 10.92 -9.26
N LYS A 86 10.22 10.25 -9.98
CA LYS A 86 9.01 9.67 -9.39
C LYS A 86 9.31 8.50 -8.44
N VAL A 87 10.32 7.69 -8.76
CA VAL A 87 10.78 6.64 -7.84
C VAL A 87 11.39 7.23 -6.57
N PHE A 88 12.18 8.30 -6.71
CA PHE A 88 12.75 8.97 -5.56
C PHE A 88 11.67 9.55 -4.64
N GLU A 89 10.67 10.24 -5.19
CA GLU A 89 9.53 10.74 -4.42
C GLU A 89 8.74 9.61 -3.74
N LEU A 90 8.56 8.47 -4.42
CA LEU A 90 7.91 7.29 -3.83
C LEU A 90 8.71 6.76 -2.62
N LEU A 91 10.02 6.57 -2.79
CA LEU A 91 10.88 6.08 -1.71
C LEU A 91 10.94 7.04 -0.53
N LYS A 92 10.97 8.35 -0.80
CA LYS A 92 10.92 9.39 0.23
C LYS A 92 9.64 9.31 1.06
N LYS A 93 8.48 9.20 0.41
CA LYS A 93 7.19 9.06 1.11
C LYS A 93 7.08 7.77 1.93
N LEU A 94 7.64 6.66 1.42
CA LEU A 94 7.69 5.41 2.19
C LEU A 94 8.59 5.52 3.43
N LEU A 95 9.69 6.27 3.33
CA LEU A 95 10.59 6.55 4.45
C LEU A 95 9.91 7.46 5.49
N GLU A 96 9.22 8.50 5.06
CA GLU A 96 8.43 9.40 5.93
C GLU A 96 7.28 8.66 6.64
N ALA A 97 6.68 7.67 5.97
CA ALA A 97 5.64 6.81 6.53
C ALA A 97 6.20 5.69 7.44
N GLU A 98 7.51 5.65 7.69
CA GLU A 98 8.18 4.61 8.50
C GLU A 98 7.93 3.17 8.00
N LEU A 99 7.64 3.00 6.71
CA LEU A 99 7.43 1.69 6.08
C LEU A 99 8.72 1.04 5.60
N ILE A 100 9.75 1.85 5.33
CA ILE A 100 11.09 1.42 4.97
C ILE A 100 12.12 2.20 5.79
N GLU A 101 13.31 1.64 5.93
CA GLU A 101 14.45 2.30 6.56
C GLU A 101 15.73 2.10 5.74
N HIS A 102 16.74 2.93 6.00
CA HIS A 102 18.05 2.71 5.43
C HIS A 102 18.68 1.43 6.01
N SER A 103 19.27 0.61 5.14
CA SER A 103 19.90 -0.64 5.52
C SER A 103 21.24 -0.84 4.82
N GLU A 104 22.23 -1.34 5.55
CA GLU A 104 23.52 -1.77 5.03
C GLU A 104 23.57 -3.29 4.80
N SER A 105 22.44 -3.90 4.45
CA SER A 105 22.33 -5.35 4.24
C SER A 105 23.26 -5.86 3.13
N GLU A 106 23.84 -7.03 3.36
CA GLU A 106 24.53 -7.82 2.33
C GLU A 106 23.57 -8.36 1.26
N TRP A 107 22.27 -8.40 1.58
CA TRP A 107 21.20 -8.79 0.66
C TRP A 107 20.66 -7.55 -0.07
N SER A 108 20.57 -7.64 -1.40
CA SER A 108 19.96 -6.58 -2.21
C SER A 108 19.23 -7.16 -3.41
N SER A 109 18.00 -6.73 -3.61
CA SER A 109 17.20 -7.06 -4.78
C SER A 109 16.93 -5.81 -5.62
N PRO A 110 16.92 -5.92 -6.97
CA PRO A 110 16.65 -4.77 -7.83
C PRO A 110 15.18 -4.32 -7.72
N ILE A 111 14.94 -3.01 -7.73
CA ILE A 111 13.60 -2.43 -7.81
C ILE A 111 13.21 -2.34 -9.29
N VAL A 112 12.03 -2.86 -9.63
CA VAL A 112 11.48 -2.80 -11.00
C VAL A 112 10.23 -1.92 -11.01
N ILE A 113 10.15 -1.02 -11.98
CA ILE A 113 9.02 -0.09 -12.14
C ILE A 113 8.01 -0.69 -13.11
N MET A 114 6.77 -0.83 -12.66
CA MET A 114 5.65 -1.22 -13.51
C MET A 114 4.69 -0.05 -13.67
N LEU A 115 4.33 0.27 -14.92
CA LEU A 115 3.32 1.27 -15.22
C LEU A 115 1.94 0.63 -15.21
N LYS A 116 1.15 0.97 -14.19
CA LYS A 116 -0.26 0.55 -14.13
C LYS A 116 -1.05 1.30 -15.23
N LYS A 117 -1.84 0.56 -16.01
CA LYS A 117 -2.84 1.14 -16.91
C LYS A 117 -3.91 1.79 -16.05
N THR A 118 -4.09 3.09 -16.24
CA THR A 118 -5.21 3.84 -15.65
C THR A 118 -6.34 3.73 -16.66
N ALA A 119 -7.51 3.30 -16.18
CA ALA A 119 -8.73 3.22 -16.96
C ALA A 119 -9.42 4.59 -16.99
#